data_AF-A0A6G3U5P3-F1
#
_entry.id   AF-A0A6G3U5P3-F1
#
_cell.length_a   1.000
_cell.length_b   1.000
_cell.length_c   1.000
_cell.angle_alpha   90.00
_cell.angle_beta   90.00
_cell.angle_gamma   90.00
#
_symmetry.space_group_name_H-M   'P 1'
#
loop_
_entity.id
_entity.type
_entity.pdbx_description
1 polymer ?
#
loop_
_entity_poly.entity_id
_entity_poly.type
_entity_poly.pdbx_seq_one_letter_code
_entity_poly.pdbx_strand_id
1 'polypeptide(L)'
;MPPPPPPLGRARRRTTPGFDEALDDAELVTARSALAQGRWQNARSLLVRTGTDWDRRGHRVTVLAREPSCAAWTREWLLAEPDSGDAS
;
A
#
# COMPACT_ATOMS: atom_id res chain seq x y z
N MET A 1 -53.95 -19.03 -14.23
CA MET A 1 -52.74 -18.28 -14.66
C MET A 1 -51.60 -18.66 -13.73
N PRO A 2 -50.49 -19.25 -14.22
CA PRO A 2 -49.32 -19.49 -13.38
C PRO A 2 -48.61 -18.16 -13.07
N PRO A 3 -47.96 -18.02 -11.89
CA PRO A 3 -47.23 -16.80 -11.54
C PRO A 3 -45.96 -16.65 -12.40
N PRO A 4 -45.49 -15.41 -12.66
CA PRO A 4 -44.29 -15.17 -13.44
C PRO A 4 -43.05 -15.70 -12.71
N PRO A 5 -42.03 -16.19 -13.46
CA PRO A 5 -40.80 -16.69 -12.86
C PRO A 5 -40.04 -15.56 -12.13
N PRO A 6 -39.31 -15.87 -11.04
CA PRO A 6 -38.51 -14.89 -10.33
C PRO A 6 -37.43 -14.30 -11.25
N PRO A 7 -37.06 -13.01 -11.06
CA PRO A 7 -36.05 -12.38 -11.89
C PRO A 7 -34.73 -13.13 -11.75
N LEU A 8 -34.20 -13.60 -12.87
CA LEU A 8 -32.91 -14.30 -12.92
C LEU A 8 -31.83 -13.36 -12.39
N GLY A 9 -31.29 -13.75 -11.23
CA GLY A 9 -30.10 -13.31 -10.53
C GLY A 9 -29.44 -11.98 -10.93
N ARG A 10 -29.27 -11.09 -9.93
CA ARG A 10 -28.33 -9.95 -9.96
C ARG A 10 -27.09 -10.31 -10.78
N ALA A 11 -26.87 -9.58 -11.88
CA ALA A 11 -25.65 -9.69 -12.66
C ALA A 11 -24.46 -9.59 -11.69
N ARG A 12 -23.69 -10.68 -11.58
CA ARG A 12 -22.46 -10.70 -10.80
C ARG A 12 -21.55 -9.67 -11.45
N ARG A 13 -21.41 -8.51 -10.82
CA ARG A 13 -20.50 -7.45 -11.28
C ARG A 13 -19.13 -8.13 -11.41
N ARG A 14 -18.63 -8.27 -12.64
CA ARG A 14 -17.27 -8.72 -12.88
C ARG A 14 -16.36 -7.64 -12.29
N THR A 15 -15.87 -7.88 -11.08
CA THR A 15 -14.74 -7.13 -10.54
C THR A 15 -13.53 -7.57 -11.32
N THR A 16 -13.10 -6.76 -12.29
CA THR A 16 -11.75 -6.90 -12.85
C THR A 16 -10.79 -6.75 -11.66
N PRO A 17 -9.89 -7.72 -11.41
CA PRO A 17 -8.86 -7.55 -10.40
C PRO A 17 -8.11 -6.24 -10.69
N GLY A 18 -8.08 -5.35 -9.71
CA GLY A 18 -7.29 -4.13 -9.82
C GLY A 18 -5.82 -4.50 -9.95
N PHE A 19 -5.08 -3.74 -10.75
CA PHE A 19 -3.62 -3.83 -10.75
C PHE A 19 -3.09 -3.32 -9.42
N ASP A 20 -2.30 -4.13 -8.72
CA ASP A 20 -1.58 -3.69 -7.53
C ASP A 20 -0.16 -3.26 -7.91
N GLU A 21 0.16 -1.99 -7.66
CA GLU A 21 1.48 -1.41 -7.89
C GLU A 21 2.59 -2.12 -7.09
N ALA A 22 2.26 -2.94 -6.08
CA ALA A 22 3.25 -3.69 -5.31
C ALA A 22 3.88 -4.88 -6.06
N LEU A 23 3.38 -5.26 -7.25
CA LEU A 23 3.99 -6.29 -8.11
C LEU A 23 4.39 -7.59 -7.36
N ASP A 24 3.46 -8.14 -6.57
CA ASP A 24 3.64 -9.34 -5.72
C ASP A 24 4.62 -9.18 -4.53
N ASP A 25 5.12 -7.97 -4.24
CA ASP A 25 5.89 -7.67 -3.03
C ASP A 25 4.96 -7.65 -1.81
N ALA A 26 4.73 -8.83 -1.22
CA ALA A 26 3.84 -9.01 -0.08
C ALA A 26 4.26 -8.20 1.17
N GLU A 27 5.57 -7.98 1.36
CA GLU A 27 6.04 -7.14 2.45
C GLU A 27 5.66 -5.67 2.22
N LEU A 28 5.75 -5.20 0.97
CA LEU A 28 5.32 -3.85 0.58
C LEU A 28 3.80 -3.67 0.76
N VAL A 29 2.98 -4.65 0.36
CA VAL A 29 1.52 -4.62 0.61
C VAL A 29 1.22 -4.51 2.10
N THR A 30 1.95 -5.27 2.92
CA THR A 30 1.80 -5.26 4.39
C THR A 30 2.22 -3.90 4.97
N ALA A 31 3.36 -3.35 4.53
CA ALA A 31 3.84 -2.06 4.98
C ALA A 31 2.90 -0.91 4.57
N ARG A 32 2.38 -0.92 3.34
CA ARG A 32 1.38 0.05 2.84
C ARG A 32 0.10 0.01 3.68
N SER A 33 -0.41 -1.20 3.96
CA SER A 33 -1.58 -1.39 4.83
C SER A 33 -1.34 -0.88 6.26
N ALA A 34 -0.14 -1.06 6.80
CA ALA A 34 0.23 -0.56 8.12
C ALA A 34 0.41 0.97 8.12
N LEU A 35 0.97 1.54 7.05
CA LEU A 35 1.14 2.97 6.87
C LEU A 35 -0.21 3.69 6.80
N ALA A 36 -1.19 3.13 6.09
CA ALA A 36 -2.56 3.63 6.08
C ALA A 36 -3.22 3.66 7.48
N GLN A 37 -2.69 2.88 8.43
CA GLN A 37 -3.10 2.83 9.83
C GLN A 37 -2.19 3.66 10.77
N GLY A 38 -1.26 4.44 10.21
CA GLY A 38 -0.33 5.29 10.95
C GLY A 38 0.87 4.58 11.57
N ARG A 39 1.10 3.32 11.22
CA ARG A 39 2.21 2.51 11.75
C ARG A 39 3.45 2.61 10.86
N TRP A 40 3.99 3.82 10.73
CA TRP A 40 5.08 4.17 9.82
C TRP A 40 6.38 3.40 10.06
N GLN A 41 6.60 2.88 11.27
CA GLN A 41 7.78 2.09 11.62
C GLN A 41 7.90 0.79 10.79
N ASN A 42 6.78 0.28 10.24
CA ASN A 42 6.80 -0.88 9.34
C ASN A 42 7.40 -0.54 7.98
N ALA A 43 7.05 0.63 7.42
CA ALA A 43 7.66 1.14 6.18
C ALA A 43 9.15 1.39 6.38
N ARG A 44 9.54 2.04 7.48
CA ARG A 44 10.95 2.19 7.87
C ARG A 44 11.68 0.86 7.92
N SER A 45 11.15 -0.10 8.67
CA SER A 45 11.79 -1.42 8.86
C SER A 45 11.92 -2.16 7.53
N LEU A 46 10.94 -2.03 6.63
CA LEU A 46 10.99 -2.58 5.29
C LEU A 46 12.15 -1.98 4.49
N LEU A 47 12.28 -0.66 4.47
CA LEU A 47 13.31 0.04 3.71
C LEU A 47 14.71 -0.26 4.24
N VAL A 48 14.88 -0.30 5.56
CA VAL A 48 16.14 -0.75 6.20
C VAL A 48 16.50 -2.18 5.80
N ARG A 49 15.55 -3.12 5.81
CA ARG A 49 15.79 -4.51 5.38
C ARG A 49 16.07 -4.64 3.88
N THR A 50 15.52 -3.74 3.06
CA THR A 50 15.79 -3.70 1.60
C THR A 50 17.25 -3.37 1.33
N GLY A 51 17.88 -2.56 2.19
CA GLY A 51 19.29 -2.24 2.13
C GLY A 51 19.66 -1.52 0.84
N THR A 52 20.63 -2.07 0.11
CA THR A 52 21.23 -1.44 -1.08
C THR A 52 20.69 -1.99 -2.40
N ASP A 53 19.60 -2.77 -2.39
CA ASP A 53 18.86 -3.08 -3.61
C ASP A 53 18.12 -1.81 -4.05
N TRP A 54 18.82 -0.96 -4.79
CA TRP A 54 18.37 0.39 -5.11
C TRP A 54 17.10 0.41 -5.96
N ASP A 55 16.96 -0.52 -6.90
CA ASP A 55 15.77 -0.62 -7.74
C ASP A 55 14.56 -1.03 -6.90
N ARG A 56 14.72 -2.07 -6.07
CA ARG A 56 13.64 -2.52 -5.18
C ARG A 56 13.29 -1.48 -4.13
N ARG A 57 14.29 -0.78 -3.59
CA ARG A 57 14.09 0.30 -2.62
C ARG A 57 13.36 1.48 -3.25
N GLY A 58 13.79 1.94 -4.43
CA GLY A 58 13.13 3.03 -5.16
C GLY A 58 11.69 2.69 -5.52
N HIS A 59 11.43 1.46 -5.95
CA HIS A 59 10.07 0.95 -6.17
C HIS A 59 9.22 1.01 -4.90
N ARG A 60 9.71 0.45 -3.78
CA ARG A 60 9.01 0.44 -2.49
C ARG A 60 8.71 1.85 -1.99
N VAL A 61 9.67 2.79 -2.08
CA VAL A 61 9.45 4.21 -1.71
C VAL A 61 8.36 4.83 -2.59
N THR A 62 8.42 4.62 -3.90
CA THR A 62 7.45 5.18 -4.85
C THR A 62 6.02 4.72 -4.55
N VAL A 63 5.83 3.43 -4.28
CA VAL A 63 4.52 2.86 -3.96
C VAL A 63 4.00 3.36 -2.61
N LEU A 64 4.87 3.46 -1.60
CA LEU A 64 4.48 4.00 -0.27
C LEU A 64 4.07 5.48 -0.36
N ALA A 65 4.76 6.27 -1.18
CA ALA A 65 4.47 7.69 -1.38
C ALA A 65 3.10 7.96 -2.06
N ARG A 66 2.49 6.95 -2.68
CA ARG A 66 1.14 7.06 -3.27
C ARG A 66 0.02 7.05 -2.22
N GLU A 67 0.29 6.59 -1.00
CA GLU A 67 -0.71 6.59 0.06
C GLU A 67 -1.07 8.03 0.48
N PRO A 68 -2.35 8.41 0.54
CA PRO A 68 -2.76 9.76 0.92
C PRO A 68 -2.24 10.20 2.29
N SER A 69 -2.06 9.24 3.19
CA SER A 69 -1.55 9.47 4.54
C SER A 69 -0.02 9.59 4.62
N CYS A 70 0.70 9.31 3.52
CA CYS A 70 2.17 9.27 3.52
C CYS A 70 2.77 10.59 4.00
N ALA A 71 2.31 11.73 3.49
CA ALA A 71 2.90 13.04 3.85
C ALA A 71 2.81 13.35 5.36
N ALA A 72 1.70 13.00 6.01
CA ALA A 72 1.54 13.19 7.45
C ALA A 72 2.51 12.31 8.24
N TRP A 73 2.69 11.05 7.83
CA TRP A 73 3.57 10.11 8.51
C TRP A 73 5.04 10.33 8.21
N THR A 74 5.39 10.79 7.02
CA THR A 74 6.74 11.21 6.66
C THR A 74 7.22 12.32 7.60
N ARG A 75 6.34 13.25 7.98
CA ARG A 75 6.66 14.29 8.98
C ARG A 75 6.92 13.69 10.37
N GLU A 76 6.07 12.78 10.84
CA GLU A 76 6.27 12.10 12.13
C GLU A 76 7.56 11.28 12.15
N TRP A 77 7.87 10.62 11.03
CA TRP A 77 9.12 9.90 10.87
C TRP A 77 10.33 10.85 10.95
N LEU A 78 10.34 11.96 10.21
CA LEU A 78 11.43 12.95 10.29
C LEU A 78 11.62 13.54 11.68
N LEU A 79 10.54 13.74 12.44
CA LEU A 79 10.64 14.21 13.83
C LEU A 79 11.34 13.19 14.74
N ALA A 80 11.08 11.89 14.52
CA ALA A 80 11.71 10.81 15.25
C ALA A 80 13.15 10.52 14.77
N GLU A 81 13.41 10.68 13.47
CA GLU A 81 14.67 10.35 12.80
C GLU A 81 15.06 11.44 11.79
N PRO A 82 15.66 12.55 12.26
CA PRO A 82 15.93 13.72 11.41
C PRO A 82 16.89 13.46 10.24
N ASP A 83 17.79 12.48 10.40
CA ASP A 83 18.80 12.13 9.40
C ASP A 83 18.32 11.02 8.43
N SER A 84 17.05 10.61 8.51
CA SER A 84 16.50 9.57 7.65
C SER A 84 16.27 10.09 6.23
N GLY A 85 17.14 9.69 5.30
CA GLY A 85 16.96 9.98 3.87
C GLY A 85 15.74 9.29 3.25
N ASP A 86 15.13 8.29 3.91
CA ASP A 86 13.88 7.68 3.44
C ASP A 86 12.64 8.52 3.79
N ALA A 87 12.80 9.52 4.67
CA ALA A 87 11.71 10.36 5.16
C ALA A 87 11.75 11.78 4.55
N SER A 88 12.61 12.06 3.56
CA SER A 88 12.75 13.38 2.91
C SER A 88 11.87 13.55 1.68
#